data_AF-A0A3A9FZ59-F1
#
_entry.id   AF-A0A3A9FZ59-F1
#
_cell.length_a   1.000
_cell.length_b   1.000
_cell.length_c   1.000
_cell.angle_alpha   90.00
_cell.angle_beta   90.00
_cell.angle_gamma   90.00
#
_symmetry.space_group_name_H-M   'P 1'
#
loop_
_entity.id
_entity.type
_entity.pdbx_description
1 polymer ?
#
loop_
_entity_poly.entity_id
_entity_poly.type
_entity_poly.pdbx_seq_one_letter_code
_entity_poly.pdbx_strand_id
1 'polypeptide(L)'
;MYFEGAGWSGADISRATIGNCRIRTAFHLDNGRAVYLEIVGSERTRYSSPEVHKWQYTGFVDACFYITDEKPNDDQNKHRIRLTERKRFFKYTEAAILKVVNSLGASFDAVKVVPDLGGYRVFPEEHSCDGPDGYYYGDVFQFDPEMTARREAVYNKVYEIEKAEREADYAKQGNQFVHNPGRVASPNFSLWVDEKNPGLLHLLRHFNSYNKHWTIRTDTGNKLEDWMSTAKETLLGWCGC
;
A
#
# COMPACT_ATOMS: atom_id res chain seq x y z
N MET A 1 0.84 -15.31 5.02
CA MET A 1 1.47 -14.03 5.38
C MET A 1 1.11 -12.97 4.35
N TYR A 2 0.85 -11.74 4.79
CA TYR A 2 0.44 -10.62 3.94
C TYR A 2 1.55 -9.58 3.78
N PHE A 3 1.53 -8.87 2.66
CA PHE A 3 2.38 -7.74 2.33
C PHE A 3 1.53 -6.50 2.08
N GLU A 4 2.03 -5.35 2.50
CA GLU A 4 1.53 -4.04 2.10
C GLU A 4 2.08 -3.71 0.71
N GLY A 5 1.25 -3.15 -0.17
CA GLY A 5 1.70 -2.46 -1.37
C GLY A 5 2.08 -1.01 -1.05
N ALA A 6 3.36 -0.66 -1.16
CA ALA A 6 3.90 0.65 -0.79
C ALA A 6 3.88 1.64 -1.96
N GLY A 7 2.67 2.05 -2.36
CA GLY A 7 2.43 2.97 -3.48
C GLY A 7 2.56 2.30 -4.85
N TRP A 8 2.43 3.07 -5.95
CA TRP A 8 2.60 2.58 -7.32
C TRP A 8 1.68 1.42 -7.75
N SER A 9 0.56 1.17 -7.06
CA SER A 9 -0.40 0.11 -7.42
C SER A 9 -0.94 0.25 -8.85
N GLY A 10 -1.08 1.48 -9.35
CA GLY A 10 -1.51 1.78 -10.72
C GLY A 10 -0.45 1.64 -11.82
N ALA A 11 0.83 1.40 -11.48
CA ALA A 11 1.89 1.29 -12.49
C ALA A 11 1.73 0.03 -13.36
N ASP A 12 2.23 0.08 -14.60
CA ASP A 12 2.12 -1.04 -15.55
C ASP A 12 2.66 -2.35 -14.99
N ILE A 13 3.81 -2.31 -14.32
CA ILE A 13 4.39 -3.47 -13.66
C ILE A 13 3.53 -4.01 -12.52
N SER A 14 2.92 -3.14 -11.70
CA SER A 14 2.05 -3.54 -10.59
C SER A 14 0.85 -4.30 -11.11
N ARG A 15 0.24 -3.80 -12.19
CA ARG A 15 -0.88 -4.45 -12.90
C ARG A 15 -0.49 -5.75 -13.58
N ALA A 16 0.74 -5.85 -14.09
CA ALA A 16 1.24 -7.02 -14.80
C ALA A 16 1.76 -8.15 -13.88
N THR A 17 1.84 -7.91 -12.57
CA THR A 17 2.48 -8.84 -11.63
C THR A 17 1.58 -9.20 -10.44
N ILE A 18 2.04 -8.96 -9.22
CA ILE A 18 1.39 -9.40 -7.97
C ILE A 18 0.55 -8.28 -7.32
N GLY A 19 0.15 -7.28 -8.10
CA GLY A 19 -0.69 -6.16 -7.66
C GLY A 19 0.08 -4.92 -7.19
N ASN A 20 1.39 -5.04 -6.93
CA ASN A 20 2.23 -3.89 -6.58
C ASN A 20 3.71 -4.18 -6.93
N CYS A 21 4.47 -3.15 -7.33
CA CYS A 21 5.90 -3.25 -7.63
C CYS A 21 6.80 -2.83 -6.47
N ARG A 22 6.27 -2.36 -5.34
CA ARG A 22 7.01 -2.17 -4.10
C ARG A 22 6.19 -2.75 -2.98
N ILE A 23 6.65 -3.85 -2.41
CA ILE A 23 5.95 -4.54 -1.33
C ILE A 23 6.81 -4.57 -0.08
N ARG A 24 6.18 -4.46 1.07
CA ARG A 24 6.87 -4.56 2.36
C ARG A 24 6.03 -5.30 3.38
N THR A 25 6.69 -5.91 4.35
CA THR A 25 6.04 -6.56 5.48
C THR A 25 6.99 -6.70 6.67
N ALA A 26 6.44 -6.76 7.87
CA ALA A 26 7.11 -7.31 9.04
C ALA A 26 6.47 -8.65 9.40
N PHE A 27 7.25 -9.61 9.90
CA PHE A 27 6.74 -10.94 10.24
C PHE A 27 7.66 -11.65 11.24
N HIS A 28 7.15 -12.73 11.85
CA HIS A 28 7.92 -13.58 12.76
C HIS A 28 8.47 -14.81 12.04
N LEU A 29 9.71 -15.17 12.38
CA LEU A 29 10.30 -16.46 12.06
C LEU A 29 9.80 -17.55 13.02
N ASP A 30 10.04 -18.82 12.67
CA ASP A 30 9.64 -19.96 13.50
C ASP A 30 10.32 -19.95 14.89
N ASN A 31 11.44 -19.25 15.03
CA ASN A 31 12.15 -19.05 16.30
C ASN A 31 11.69 -17.81 17.09
N GLY A 32 10.62 -17.14 16.66
CA GLY A 32 10.04 -15.96 17.30
C GLY A 32 10.72 -14.62 16.98
N ARG A 33 11.84 -14.60 16.24
CA ARG A 33 12.48 -13.34 15.85
C ARG A 33 11.65 -12.61 14.80
N ALA A 34 11.53 -11.29 14.96
CA ALA A 34 10.86 -10.41 14.00
C ALA A 34 11.82 -9.98 12.88
N VAL A 35 11.31 -9.90 11.65
CA VAL A 35 12.04 -9.47 10.46
C VAL A 35 11.22 -8.44 9.69
N TYR A 36 11.87 -7.36 9.27
CA TYR A 36 11.35 -6.47 8.23
C TYR A 36 11.88 -6.92 6.87
N LEU A 37 11.01 -6.89 5.85
CA LEU A 37 11.36 -7.22 4.47
C LEU A 37 10.70 -6.24 3.51
N GLU A 38 11.50 -5.62 2.63
CA GLU A 38 11.04 -4.81 1.51
C GLU A 38 11.59 -5.35 0.20
N ILE A 39 10.71 -5.47 -0.79
CA ILE A 39 11.01 -5.99 -2.12
C ILE A 39 10.52 -5.02 -3.19
N VAL A 40 11.39 -4.70 -4.13
CA VAL A 40 11.09 -3.90 -5.31
C VAL A 40 11.04 -4.80 -6.54
N GLY A 41 9.95 -4.72 -7.28
CA GLY A 41 9.76 -5.27 -8.61
C GLY A 41 10.19 -4.28 -9.68
N SER A 42 10.86 -4.78 -10.72
CA SER A 42 11.28 -4.00 -11.88
C SER A 42 11.05 -4.78 -13.17
N GLU A 43 10.73 -4.05 -14.25
CA GLU A 43 10.63 -4.64 -15.58
C GLU A 43 12.01 -4.65 -16.24
N ARG A 44 12.30 -5.74 -16.97
CA ARG A 44 13.54 -5.89 -17.71
C ARG A 44 13.64 -4.82 -18.79
N THR A 45 14.75 -4.09 -18.77
CA THR A 45 15.11 -3.12 -19.81
C THR A 45 16.46 -3.46 -20.42
N ARG A 46 16.85 -2.74 -21.48
CA ARG A 46 18.20 -2.85 -22.08
C ARG A 46 19.35 -2.52 -21.10
N TYR A 47 19.05 -1.86 -19.99
CA TYR A 47 20.02 -1.46 -18.97
C TYR A 47 20.05 -2.41 -17.77
N SER A 48 19.17 -3.41 -17.71
CA SER A 48 19.19 -4.41 -16.65
C SER A 48 20.48 -5.24 -16.70
N SER A 49 20.96 -5.73 -15.56
CA SER A 49 22.13 -6.60 -15.52
C SER A 49 21.87 -7.94 -16.24
N PRO A 50 22.86 -8.55 -16.92
CA PRO A 50 22.67 -9.80 -17.67
C PRO A 50 22.08 -10.95 -16.84
N GLU A 51 22.40 -11.02 -15.55
CA GLU A 51 21.95 -12.07 -14.64
C GLU A 51 20.43 -12.14 -14.46
N VAL A 52 19.73 -11.01 -14.64
CA VAL A 52 18.28 -10.91 -14.46
C VAL A 52 17.52 -10.93 -15.78
N HIS A 53 18.23 -10.92 -16.93
CA HIS A 53 17.60 -10.90 -18.28
C HIS A 53 16.72 -12.10 -18.57
N LYS A 54 16.89 -13.20 -17.82
CA LYS A 54 16.05 -14.40 -17.88
C LYS A 54 14.60 -14.19 -17.39
N TRP A 55 14.31 -13.06 -16.74
CA TRP A 55 12.97 -12.74 -16.24
C TRP A 55 12.46 -11.44 -16.87
N GLN A 56 11.17 -11.42 -17.26
CA GLN A 56 10.51 -10.18 -17.70
C GLN A 56 10.35 -9.21 -16.53
N TYR A 57 9.96 -9.72 -15.35
CA TYR A 57 9.84 -8.97 -14.11
C TYR A 57 10.76 -9.55 -13.04
N THR A 58 11.59 -8.71 -12.46
CA THR A 58 12.60 -9.08 -11.46
C THR A 58 12.27 -8.45 -10.11
N GLY A 59 12.20 -9.29 -9.08
CA GLY A 59 12.16 -8.87 -7.69
C GLY A 59 13.56 -8.73 -7.14
N PHE A 60 13.74 -7.70 -6.32
CA PHE A 60 14.97 -7.40 -5.61
C PHE A 60 14.66 -7.11 -4.15
N VAL A 61 15.38 -7.77 -3.24
CA VAL A 61 15.31 -7.44 -1.81
C VAL A 61 16.09 -6.14 -1.56
N ASP A 62 15.34 -5.08 -1.26
CA ASP A 62 15.87 -3.75 -0.99
C ASP A 62 16.33 -3.63 0.47
N ALA A 63 15.45 -4.00 1.40
CA ALA A 63 15.73 -4.05 2.83
C ALA A 63 15.33 -5.40 3.43
N CYS A 64 16.19 -5.93 4.30
CA CYS A 64 15.94 -7.15 5.06
C CYS A 64 16.79 -7.12 6.33
N PHE A 65 16.16 -7.03 7.50
CA PHE A 65 16.84 -6.93 8.79
C PHE A 65 15.98 -7.47 9.92
N TYR A 66 16.63 -7.89 11.01
CA TYR A 66 15.90 -8.22 12.23
C TYR A 66 15.41 -6.94 12.90
N ILE A 67 14.18 -6.99 13.41
CA ILE A 67 13.59 -5.92 14.23
C ILE A 67 13.98 -6.21 15.68
N THR A 68 14.56 -5.22 16.37
CA THR A 68 15.07 -5.37 17.75
C THR A 68 14.69 -4.20 18.65
N ASP A 69 14.68 -4.43 19.95
CA ASP A 69 14.46 -3.40 20.98
C ASP A 69 15.72 -2.58 21.32
N GLU A 70 16.82 -2.76 20.59
CA GLU A 70 18.07 -2.07 20.89
C GLU A 70 17.96 -0.54 20.74
N LYS A 71 18.58 0.19 21.67
CA LYS A 71 18.61 1.67 21.66
C LYS A 71 20.06 2.19 21.56
N PRO A 72 20.32 3.22 20.73
CA PRO A 72 19.42 3.77 19.71
C PRO A 72 19.11 2.73 18.62
N ASN A 73 17.86 2.72 18.13
CA ASN A 73 17.46 1.80 17.07
C ASN A 73 18.21 2.15 15.78
N ASP A 74 18.86 1.14 15.21
CA ASP A 74 19.61 1.23 13.96
C ASP A 74 19.58 -0.13 13.25
N ASP A 75 18.42 -0.79 13.30
CA ASP A 75 18.25 -2.18 12.88
C ASP A 75 18.64 -2.40 11.41
N GLN A 76 18.31 -1.44 10.55
CA GLN A 76 18.63 -1.49 9.13
C GLN A 76 20.14 -1.60 8.87
N ASN A 77 20.97 -0.98 9.71
CA ASN A 77 22.43 -1.00 9.54
C ASN A 77 23.10 -2.08 10.40
N LYS A 78 22.68 -2.26 11.65
CA LYS A 78 23.31 -3.20 12.61
C LYS A 78 22.81 -4.64 12.48
N HIS A 79 21.53 -4.82 12.16
CA HIS A 79 20.84 -6.11 12.16
C HIS A 79 20.45 -6.58 10.76
N ARG A 80 21.13 -6.06 9.74
CA ARG A 80 20.91 -6.40 8.34
C ARG A 80 21.16 -7.88 8.05
N ILE A 81 20.17 -8.54 7.45
CA ILE A 81 20.29 -9.91 6.97
C ILE A 81 20.91 -9.89 5.57
N ARG A 82 22.16 -10.34 5.46
CA ARG A 82 22.86 -10.40 4.18
C ARG A 82 22.40 -11.60 3.37
N LEU A 83 21.60 -11.33 2.34
CA LEU A 83 21.23 -12.33 1.34
C LEU A 83 22.35 -12.52 0.32
N THR A 84 22.57 -13.77 -0.11
CA THR A 84 23.42 -14.05 -1.27
C THR A 84 22.78 -13.48 -2.54
N GLU A 85 23.57 -13.17 -3.57
CA GLU A 85 23.07 -12.59 -4.82
C GLU A 85 21.94 -13.43 -5.44
N ARG A 86 22.07 -14.76 -5.39
CA ARG A 86 21.05 -15.71 -5.88
C ARG A 86 19.70 -15.63 -5.15
N LYS A 87 19.70 -15.14 -3.90
CA LYS A 87 18.49 -14.91 -3.10
C LYS A 87 18.00 -13.46 -3.18
N ARG A 88 18.91 -12.53 -3.49
CA ARG A 88 18.62 -11.10 -3.58
C ARG A 88 17.80 -10.76 -4.83
N PHE A 89 18.05 -11.45 -5.94
CA PHE A 89 17.32 -11.27 -7.21
C PHE A 89 16.54 -12.54 -7.58
N PHE A 90 15.28 -12.39 -7.97
CA PHE A 90 14.39 -13.51 -8.32
C PHE A 90 13.30 -13.11 -9.31
N LYS A 91 12.62 -14.09 -9.92
CA LYS A 91 11.43 -13.82 -10.75
C LYS A 91 10.33 -13.21 -9.89
N TYR A 92 9.82 -12.03 -10.21
CA TYR A 92 8.84 -11.33 -9.38
C TYR A 92 7.47 -12.03 -9.40
N THR A 93 7.27 -12.96 -8.47
CA THR A 93 6.08 -13.83 -8.34
C THR A 93 5.89 -14.20 -6.88
N GLU A 94 4.66 -14.46 -6.45
CA GLU A 94 4.35 -14.89 -5.08
C GLU A 94 5.15 -16.13 -4.67
N ALA A 95 5.25 -17.13 -5.56
CA ALA A 95 5.98 -18.37 -5.28
C ALA A 95 7.49 -18.15 -5.05
N ALA A 96 8.10 -17.19 -5.74
CA ALA A 96 9.51 -16.86 -5.51
C ALA A 96 9.72 -16.05 -4.23
N ILE A 97 8.79 -15.13 -3.93
CA ILE A 97 8.80 -14.35 -2.68
C ILE A 97 8.64 -15.29 -1.47
N LEU A 98 7.70 -16.23 -1.54
CA LEU A 98 7.50 -17.25 -0.51
C LEU A 98 8.78 -18.04 -0.23
N LYS A 99 9.53 -18.42 -1.27
CA LYS A 99 10.83 -19.09 -1.12
C LYS A 99 11.85 -18.21 -0.41
N VAL A 100 11.89 -16.90 -0.70
CA VAL A 100 12.79 -15.96 -0.01
C VAL A 100 12.43 -15.91 1.47
N VAL A 101 11.16 -15.66 1.79
CA VAL A 101 10.64 -15.58 3.16
C VAL A 101 10.95 -16.85 3.95
N ASN A 102 10.57 -18.02 3.43
CA ASN A 102 10.80 -19.27 4.15
C ASN A 102 12.30 -19.60 4.28
N SER A 103 13.14 -19.14 3.35
CA SER A 103 14.60 -19.31 3.47
C SER A 103 15.26 -18.51 4.59
N LEU A 104 14.52 -17.60 5.23
CA LEU A 104 14.94 -16.87 6.43
C LEU A 104 14.68 -17.67 7.73
N GLY A 105 14.00 -18.82 7.64
CA GLY A 105 13.62 -19.63 8.80
C GLY A 105 12.17 -19.44 9.23
N ALA A 106 11.28 -19.19 8.27
CA ALA A 106 9.83 -19.16 8.46
C ALA A 106 9.18 -20.33 7.71
N SER A 107 7.98 -20.73 8.14
CA SER A 107 7.22 -21.83 7.54
C SER A 107 5.83 -21.40 7.08
N PHE A 108 5.75 -20.42 6.16
CA PHE A 108 4.46 -20.03 5.58
C PHE A 108 4.07 -20.92 4.38
N ASP A 109 2.76 -21.11 4.19
CA ASP A 109 2.21 -21.80 3.01
C ASP A 109 2.02 -20.87 1.81
N ALA A 110 1.78 -19.59 2.07
CA ALA A 110 1.49 -18.60 1.04
C ALA A 110 1.85 -17.17 1.47
N VAL A 111 2.14 -16.35 0.45
CA VAL A 111 2.26 -14.90 0.56
C VAL A 111 1.24 -14.22 -0.34
N LYS A 112 0.68 -13.10 0.11
CA LYS A 112 -0.26 -12.28 -0.66
C LYS A 112 0.03 -10.80 -0.46
N VAL A 113 -0.14 -10.02 -1.52
CA VAL A 113 -0.16 -8.55 -1.43
C VAL A 113 -1.59 -8.11 -1.19
N VAL A 114 -1.79 -7.33 -0.14
CA VAL A 114 -3.11 -6.80 0.23
C VAL A 114 -3.46 -5.65 -0.74
N PRO A 115 -4.71 -5.55 -1.23
CA PRO A 115 -5.16 -4.38 -1.99
C PRO A 115 -4.97 -3.09 -1.19
N ASP A 116 -4.87 -1.95 -1.86
CA ASP A 116 -4.62 -0.64 -1.20
C ASP A 116 -5.62 -0.33 -0.07
N LEU A 117 -6.88 -0.76 -0.22
CA LEU A 117 -7.96 -0.58 0.77
C LEU A 117 -8.20 -1.81 1.65
N GLY A 118 -7.31 -2.80 1.62
CA GLY A 118 -7.41 -3.98 2.48
C GLY A 118 -7.02 -3.72 3.93
N GLY A 119 -6.38 -2.58 4.21
CA GLY A 119 -6.16 -2.08 5.56
C GLY A 119 -4.89 -2.58 6.25
N TYR A 120 -4.06 -3.38 5.58
CA TYR A 120 -2.74 -3.71 6.10
C TYR A 120 -1.73 -2.61 5.78
N ARG A 121 -1.07 -2.08 6.81
CA ARG A 121 0.08 -1.19 6.72
C ARG A 121 1.18 -1.76 7.59
N VAL A 122 2.43 -1.68 7.16
CA VAL A 122 3.56 -2.18 7.97
C VAL A 122 3.96 -1.19 9.04
N PHE A 123 3.84 0.10 8.75
CA PHE A 123 4.25 1.16 9.66
C PHE A 123 3.02 1.80 10.30
N PRO A 124 2.97 1.86 11.64
CA PRO A 124 1.97 2.66 12.33
C PRO A 124 2.13 4.16 12.00
N GLU A 125 1.04 4.92 12.03
CA GLU A 125 1.06 6.37 11.77
C GLU A 125 1.74 7.16 12.90
N GLU A 126 1.55 6.73 14.15
CA GLU A 126 2.04 7.44 15.34
C GLU A 126 3.53 7.18 15.63
N HIS A 127 4.03 5.99 15.29
CA HIS A 127 5.36 5.53 15.65
C HIS A 127 5.87 4.45 14.68
N SER A 128 6.98 4.70 14.00
CA SER A 128 7.51 3.80 12.97
C SER A 128 9.01 3.58 13.14
N CYS A 129 9.48 2.39 12.78
CA CYS A 129 10.92 2.05 12.72
C CYS A 129 11.65 2.14 14.06
N ASP A 130 11.00 1.81 15.17
CA ASP A 130 11.64 1.83 16.49
C ASP A 130 11.10 0.72 17.39
N GLY A 131 11.82 -0.41 17.38
CA GLY A 131 11.44 -1.62 18.11
C GLY A 131 10.30 -2.41 17.43
N PRO A 132 9.93 -3.57 17.99
CA PRO A 132 8.81 -4.40 17.56
C PRO A 132 7.48 -3.64 17.47
N ASP A 133 7.22 -2.72 18.40
CA ASP A 133 5.99 -1.92 18.43
C ASP A 133 5.93 -0.86 17.31
N GLY A 134 7.05 -0.59 16.62
CA GLY A 134 7.12 0.30 15.46
C GLY A 134 6.68 -0.36 14.15
N TYR A 135 6.11 -1.57 14.21
CA TYR A 135 5.67 -2.36 13.07
C TYR A 135 4.34 -3.08 13.33
N TYR A 136 3.51 -3.14 12.31
CA TYR A 136 2.45 -4.12 12.22
C TYR A 136 2.90 -5.32 11.40
N TYR A 137 2.45 -6.49 11.82
CA TYR A 137 2.97 -7.77 11.41
C TYR A 137 2.00 -8.49 10.45
N GLY A 138 2.48 -8.83 9.26
CA GLY A 138 1.68 -9.37 8.17
C GLY A 138 1.40 -10.87 8.29
N ASP A 139 2.09 -11.57 9.17
CA ASP A 139 1.81 -12.95 9.55
C ASP A 139 0.65 -13.07 10.53
N VAL A 140 0.36 -12.03 11.32
CA VAL A 140 -0.80 -11.99 12.23
C VAL A 140 -1.99 -11.20 11.66
N PHE A 141 -1.77 -10.36 10.65
CA PHE A 141 -2.82 -9.61 9.97
C PHE A 141 -3.93 -10.53 9.43
N GLN A 142 -5.17 -10.20 9.74
CA GLN A 142 -6.36 -10.91 9.27
C GLN A 142 -6.99 -10.12 8.13
N PHE A 143 -6.88 -10.65 6.91
CA PHE A 143 -7.47 -10.01 5.75
C PHE A 143 -8.99 -10.23 5.71
N ASP A 144 -9.74 -9.13 5.64
CA ASP A 144 -11.19 -9.14 5.47
C ASP A 144 -11.56 -8.77 4.02
N PRO A 145 -11.81 -9.77 3.15
CA PRO A 145 -12.15 -9.52 1.76
C PRO A 145 -13.51 -8.83 1.60
N GLU A 146 -14.46 -9.06 2.51
CA GLU A 146 -15.78 -8.46 2.43
C GLU A 146 -15.67 -6.96 2.72
N MET A 147 -15.05 -6.59 3.84
CA MET A 147 -14.83 -5.18 4.16
C MET A 147 -13.99 -4.46 3.10
N THR A 148 -12.99 -5.14 2.52
CA THR A 148 -12.21 -4.61 1.40
C THR A 148 -13.10 -4.29 0.19
N ALA A 149 -14.00 -5.20 -0.19
CA ALA A 149 -14.93 -4.98 -1.29
C ALA A 149 -15.87 -3.79 -1.04
N ARG A 150 -16.33 -3.60 0.21
CA ARG A 150 -17.14 -2.43 0.59
C ARG A 150 -16.38 -1.12 0.38
N ARG A 151 -15.11 -1.09 0.81
CA ARG A 151 -14.24 0.08 0.66
C ARG A 151 -13.92 0.38 -0.81
N GLU A 152 -13.67 -0.65 -1.62
CA GLU A 152 -13.46 -0.50 -3.06
C GLU A 152 -14.72 0.00 -3.79
N ALA A 153 -15.92 -0.41 -3.35
CA ALA A 153 -17.17 0.14 -3.88
C ALA A 153 -17.31 1.65 -3.58
N VAL A 154 -16.93 2.09 -2.37
CA VAL A 154 -16.85 3.52 -2.02
C VAL A 154 -15.83 4.24 -2.91
N TYR A 155 -14.63 3.68 -3.07
CA TYR A 155 -13.60 4.24 -3.95
C TYR A 155 -14.12 4.47 -5.38
N ASN A 156 -14.72 3.43 -5.98
CA ASN A 156 -15.26 3.51 -7.34
C ASN A 156 -16.36 4.57 -7.43
N LYS A 157 -17.22 4.69 -6.41
CA LYS A 157 -18.25 5.72 -6.39
C LYS A 157 -17.68 7.13 -6.32
N VAL A 158 -16.69 7.36 -5.47
CA VAL A 158 -15.98 8.65 -5.35
C VAL A 158 -15.26 8.99 -6.64
N TYR A 159 -14.61 8.00 -7.28
CA TYR A 159 -13.97 8.14 -8.57
C TYR A 159 -14.94 8.67 -9.63
N GLU A 160 -16.13 8.05 -9.75
CA GLU A 160 -17.14 8.49 -10.72
C GLU A 160 -17.70 9.89 -10.40
N ILE A 161 -17.94 10.21 -9.12
CA ILE A 161 -18.37 11.56 -8.70
C ILE A 161 -17.33 12.59 -9.13
N GLU A 162 -16.06 12.33 -8.82
CA GLU A 162 -15.00 13.29 -9.07
C GLU A 162 -14.71 13.48 -10.54
N LYS A 163 -14.77 12.39 -11.32
CA LYS A 163 -14.69 12.46 -12.78
C LYS A 163 -15.80 13.35 -13.36
N ALA A 164 -17.05 13.13 -12.94
CA ALA A 164 -18.19 13.90 -13.43
C ALA A 164 -18.13 15.38 -13.03
N GLU A 165 -17.76 15.69 -11.78
CA GLU A 165 -17.60 17.07 -11.30
C GLU A 165 -16.50 17.82 -12.05
N ARG A 166 -15.37 17.15 -12.33
CA ARG A 166 -14.27 17.72 -13.11
C ARG A 166 -14.63 17.96 -14.57
N GLU A 167 -15.33 17.02 -15.20
CA GLU A 167 -15.85 17.20 -16.56
C GLU A 167 -16.81 18.41 -16.63
N ALA A 168 -17.66 18.58 -15.63
CA ALA A 168 -18.56 19.73 -15.52
C ALA A 168 -17.83 21.06 -15.27
N ASP A 169 -16.81 21.08 -14.39
CA ASP A 169 -15.95 22.26 -14.16
C ASP A 169 -15.23 22.65 -15.46
N TYR A 170 -14.67 21.67 -16.18
CA TYR A 170 -13.99 21.89 -17.46
C TYR A 170 -14.94 22.46 -18.53
N ALA A 171 -16.15 21.90 -18.67
CA ALA A 171 -17.14 22.38 -19.63
C ALA A 171 -17.55 23.84 -19.41
N LYS A 172 -17.48 24.31 -18.15
CA LYS A 172 -17.75 25.69 -17.75
C LYS A 172 -16.53 26.61 -17.80
N GLN A 173 -15.37 26.10 -18.21
CA GLN A 173 -14.08 26.80 -18.10
C GLN A 173 -13.79 27.25 -16.65
N GLY A 174 -14.27 26.46 -15.68
CA GLY A 174 -14.05 26.71 -14.26
C GLY A 174 -12.62 26.39 -13.83
N ASN A 175 -12.30 26.78 -12.60
CA ASN A 175 -11.01 26.56 -11.96
C ASN A 175 -11.20 25.96 -10.57
N GLN A 176 -12.24 25.16 -10.35
CA GLN A 176 -12.46 24.53 -9.05
C GLN A 176 -11.47 23.37 -8.83
N PHE A 177 -11.14 22.63 -9.88
CA PHE A 177 -10.20 21.50 -9.82
C PHE A 177 -8.89 21.80 -10.55
N VAL A 178 -7.83 21.09 -10.17
CA VAL A 178 -6.53 21.17 -10.87
C VAL A 178 -6.67 20.57 -12.26
N HIS A 179 -6.63 21.39 -13.31
CA HIS A 179 -6.70 20.93 -14.70
C HIS A 179 -5.32 20.48 -15.18
N ASN A 180 -5.18 19.19 -15.52
CA ASN A 180 -3.91 18.67 -16.05
C ASN A 180 -3.78 19.04 -17.54
N PRO A 181 -2.63 19.57 -18.01
CA PRO A 181 -2.40 19.82 -19.43
C PRO A 181 -2.33 18.49 -20.17
N GLY A 182 -3.46 18.05 -20.73
CA GLY A 182 -3.58 16.74 -21.38
C GLY A 182 -5.01 16.19 -21.49
N ARG A 183 -6.01 16.85 -20.89
CA ARG A 183 -7.45 16.51 -20.99
C ARG A 183 -7.84 15.10 -20.51
N VAL A 184 -6.93 14.34 -19.89
CA VAL A 184 -7.31 13.11 -19.19
C VAL A 184 -7.86 13.52 -17.84
N ALA A 185 -9.18 13.45 -17.68
CA ALA A 185 -9.89 13.70 -16.43
C ALA A 185 -9.64 12.53 -15.47
N SER A 186 -8.42 12.43 -14.96
CA SER A 186 -8.11 11.53 -13.86
C SER A 186 -8.59 12.17 -12.55
N PRO A 187 -9.41 11.48 -11.76
CA PRO A 187 -9.73 11.89 -10.40
C PRO A 187 -8.46 12.15 -9.58
N ASN A 188 -8.55 13.10 -8.65
CA ASN A 188 -7.47 13.58 -7.81
C ASN A 188 -7.93 13.61 -6.35
N PHE A 189 -8.03 12.42 -5.76
CA PHE A 189 -8.35 12.24 -4.37
C PHE A 189 -7.49 11.14 -3.77
N SER A 190 -7.35 11.17 -2.45
CA SER A 190 -6.76 10.11 -1.65
C SER A 190 -7.85 9.47 -0.80
N LEU A 191 -7.91 8.14 -0.78
CA LEU A 191 -8.81 7.38 0.07
C LEU A 191 -8.00 6.33 0.82
N TRP A 192 -8.12 6.27 2.14
CA TRP A 192 -7.42 5.28 2.95
C TRP A 192 -8.25 4.82 4.14
N VAL A 193 -7.90 3.65 4.66
CA VAL A 193 -8.51 3.06 5.86
C VAL A 193 -7.90 3.71 7.11
N ASP A 194 -8.75 4.08 8.07
CA ASP A 194 -8.30 4.53 9.39
C ASP A 194 -7.56 3.38 10.10
N GLU A 195 -6.43 3.71 10.71
CA GLU A 195 -5.54 2.75 11.37
C GLU A 195 -6.20 2.04 12.57
N LYS A 196 -6.97 2.78 13.37
CA LYS A 196 -7.55 2.30 14.63
C LYS A 196 -8.98 1.80 14.44
N ASN A 197 -9.63 2.20 13.37
CA ASN A 197 -11.00 1.84 13.04
C ASN A 197 -11.12 1.36 11.59
N PRO A 198 -10.99 0.04 11.34
CA PRO A 198 -11.13 -0.53 10.00
C PRO A 198 -12.49 -0.23 9.33
N GLY A 199 -13.52 0.11 10.08
CA GLY A 199 -14.83 0.52 9.55
C GLY A 199 -14.89 1.96 9.04
N LEU A 200 -13.82 2.75 9.21
CA LEU A 200 -13.75 4.16 8.84
C LEU A 200 -12.77 4.35 7.67
N LEU A 201 -13.22 5.05 6.64
CA LEU A 201 -12.39 5.55 5.55
C LEU A 201 -12.19 7.06 5.70
N HIS A 202 -11.00 7.51 5.39
CA HIS A 202 -10.68 8.92 5.17
C HIS A 202 -10.64 9.19 3.68
N LEU A 203 -11.36 10.23 3.27
CA LEU A 203 -11.37 10.74 1.90
C LEU A 203 -10.84 12.16 1.89
N LEU A 204 -9.73 12.39 1.19
CA LEU A 204 -9.18 13.71 0.93
C LEU A 204 -9.36 14.03 -0.55
N ARG A 205 -10.18 15.03 -0.87
CA ARG A 205 -10.36 15.49 -2.25
C ARG A 205 -9.56 16.77 -2.48
N HIS A 206 -8.88 16.84 -3.61
CA HIS A 206 -7.95 17.92 -3.93
C HIS A 206 -8.60 18.95 -4.86
N PHE A 207 -8.79 20.17 -4.37
CA PHE A 207 -9.31 21.31 -5.12
C PHE A 207 -8.18 22.31 -5.42
N ASN A 208 -8.43 23.28 -6.28
CA ASN A 208 -7.49 24.38 -6.45
C ASN A 208 -7.39 25.17 -5.13
N SER A 209 -6.16 25.29 -4.63
CA SER A 209 -5.78 26.06 -3.43
C SER A 209 -6.22 25.50 -2.07
N TYR A 210 -7.01 24.43 -2.01
CA TYR A 210 -7.39 23.81 -0.73
C TYR A 210 -7.76 22.34 -0.91
N ASN A 211 -7.71 21.58 0.19
CA ASN A 211 -8.23 20.23 0.27
C ASN A 211 -9.49 20.21 1.14
N LYS A 212 -10.36 19.23 0.91
CA LYS A 212 -11.46 18.92 1.82
C LYS A 212 -11.34 17.47 2.27
N HIS A 213 -11.65 17.24 3.53
CA HIS A 213 -11.58 15.92 4.16
C HIS A 213 -12.96 15.44 4.54
N TRP A 214 -13.22 14.17 4.30
CA TRP A 214 -14.41 13.48 4.76
C TRP A 214 -14.02 12.19 5.47
N THR A 215 -14.90 11.77 6.36
CA THR A 215 -14.89 10.41 6.90
C THR A 215 -16.12 9.67 6.41
N ILE A 216 -15.97 8.39 6.06
CA ILE A 216 -17.04 7.53 5.53
C ILE A 216 -16.99 6.19 6.28
N ARG A 217 -18.13 5.73 6.81
CA ARG A 217 -18.25 4.43 7.48
C ARG A 217 -18.63 3.35 6.46
N THR A 218 -17.90 2.23 6.47
CA THR A 218 -18.17 1.04 5.63
C THR A 218 -18.66 -0.17 6.44
N ASP A 219 -18.82 0.01 7.75
CA ASP A 219 -19.31 -1.00 8.69
C ASP A 219 -20.78 -0.77 9.11
N THR A 220 -21.44 0.24 8.54
CA THR A 220 -22.85 0.56 8.78
C THR A 220 -23.70 0.22 7.57
N GLY A 221 -24.72 -0.62 7.73
CA GLY A 221 -25.56 -1.04 6.60
C GLY A 221 -24.85 -2.00 5.64
N ASN A 222 -25.52 -2.35 4.54
CA ASN A 222 -25.08 -3.44 3.65
C ASN A 222 -24.98 -3.03 2.18
N LYS A 223 -25.25 -1.75 1.85
CA LYS A 223 -25.22 -1.24 0.48
C LYS A 223 -24.39 0.03 0.39
N LEU A 224 -23.93 0.32 -0.81
CA LEU A 224 -23.12 1.49 -1.12
C LEU A 224 -23.78 2.80 -0.70
N GLU A 225 -25.10 2.92 -0.88
CA GLU A 225 -25.87 4.10 -0.50
C GLU A 225 -25.82 4.35 1.01
N ASP A 226 -25.88 3.28 1.81
CA ASP A 226 -25.79 3.37 3.27
C ASP A 226 -24.42 3.95 3.66
N TRP A 227 -23.34 3.42 3.10
CA TRP A 227 -21.97 3.88 3.38
C TRP A 227 -21.77 5.32 2.97
N MET A 228 -22.13 5.68 1.73
CA MET A 228 -21.99 7.04 1.21
C MET A 228 -22.82 8.06 2.01
N SER A 229 -23.96 7.66 2.58
CA SER A 229 -24.79 8.55 3.42
C SER A 229 -24.12 8.95 4.73
N THR A 230 -23.11 8.20 5.18
CA THR A 230 -22.35 8.50 6.40
C THR A 230 -21.25 9.53 6.20
N ALA A 231 -21.01 9.97 4.95
CA ALA A 231 -19.95 10.90 4.62
C ALA A 231 -20.08 12.20 5.42
N LYS A 232 -19.09 12.49 6.26
CA LYS A 232 -19.05 13.69 7.10
C LYS A 232 -17.80 14.51 6.79
N GLU A 233 -18.02 15.76 6.34
CA GLU A 233 -16.93 16.71 6.07
C GLU A 233 -16.30 17.16 7.39
N THR A 234 -14.97 17.11 7.45
CA THR A 234 -14.18 17.74 8.50
C THR A 234 -13.48 18.94 7.88
N LEU A 235 -13.69 20.12 8.47
CA LEU A 235 -12.98 21.32 8.07
C LEU A 235 -11.51 21.18 8.46
N LEU A 236 -10.65 21.06 7.46
CA LEU A 236 -9.20 21.11 7.65
C LEU A 236 -8.79 22.55 7.97
N GLY A 237 -7.83 22.72 8.87
CA GLY A 237 -7.17 24.01 9.09
C GLY A 237 -6.40 24.47 7.85
N TRP A 238 -5.86 25.69 7.86
CA TRP A 238 -5.20 26.30 6.69
C TRP A 238 -4.02 25.49 6.12
N CYS A 239 -3.48 24.54 6.89
CA CYS A 239 -2.43 23.59 6.51
C CYS A 239 -2.80 22.12 6.78
N GLY A 240 -4.08 21.79 6.96
CA GLY A 240 -4.50 20.42 7.25
C GLY A 240 -4.39 19.52 6.02
N CYS A 241 -3.77 18.35 6.20
CA CYS A 241 -3.84 17.21 5.29
C CYS A 241 -4.91 16.26 5.80
#